data_AF-A0A432ZK29-F1
#
_entry.id   AF-A0A432ZK29-F1
#
_cell.length_a   1.000
_cell.length_b   1.000
_cell.length_c   1.000
_cell.angle_alpha   90.00
_cell.angle_beta   90.00
_cell.angle_gamma   90.00
#
_symmetry.space_group_name_H-M   'P 1'
#
loop_
_entity.id
_entity.type
_entity.pdbx_description
1 polymer ?
#
loop_
_entity_poly.entity_id
_entity_poly.type
_entity_poly.pdbx_seq_one_letter_code
_entity_poly.pdbx_strand_id
1 'polypeptide(L)' 'MNWHLDSEALRAAVEQSFNSVVVTDAGHNGRDHKIVFANPAFCRMTGYSQAELLGQNPRLMRS' A
#
# COMPACT_ATOMS: atom_id res chain seq x y z
N MET A 1 21.97 21.33 -10.22
CA MET A 1 21.62 19.91 -10.03
C MET A 1 20.16 19.88 -9.61
N ASN A 2 19.25 19.53 -10.53
CA ASN A 2 17.81 19.57 -10.27
C ASN A 2 17.41 18.35 -9.45
N TRP A 3 17.17 18.56 -8.16
CA TRP A 3 16.76 17.52 -7.20
C TRP A 3 15.26 17.20 -7.26
N HIS A 4 14.62 17.31 -8.42
CA HIS A 4 13.19 16.99 -8.59
C HIS A 4 12.94 15.47 -8.70
N LEU A 5 13.65 14.65 -7.93
CA LEU A 5 13.27 13.25 -7.69
C LEU A 5 12.04 13.23 -6.77
N ASP A 6 10.99 13.92 -7.20
CA ASP A 6 9.89 14.36 -6.37
C ASP A 6 8.71 13.44 -6.62
N SER A 7 8.42 12.56 -5.66
CA SER A 7 7.23 11.69 -5.58
C SER A 7 7.05 10.63 -6.70
N GLU A 8 7.26 10.94 -7.97
CA GLU A 8 7.02 10.00 -9.07
C GLU A 8 8.08 8.90 -9.14
N ALA A 9 9.35 9.26 -8.98
CA ALA A 9 10.43 8.28 -8.91
C ALA A 9 10.26 7.35 -7.69
N LEU A 10 9.85 7.89 -6.54
CA LEU A 10 9.55 7.10 -5.35
C LEU A 10 8.35 6.18 -5.59
N ARG A 11 7.26 6.70 -6.18
CA ARG A 11 6.08 5.91 -6.54
C ARG A 11 6.46 4.76 -7.47
N ALA A 12 7.21 5.02 -8.54
CA ALA A 12 7.65 4.00 -9.47
C ALA A 12 8.53 2.94 -8.80
N ALA A 13 9.46 3.35 -7.92
CA ALA A 13 10.30 2.43 -7.17
C ALA A 13 9.50 1.52 -6.25
N VAL A 14 8.49 2.06 -5.55
CA VAL A 14 7.61 1.26 -4.66
C VAL A 14 6.71 0.32 -5.46
N GLU A 15 6.12 0.81 -6.56
CA GLU A 15 5.21 0.05 -7.42
C GLU A 15 5.92 -1.15 -8.08
N GLN A 16 7.18 -0.98 -8.49
CA GLN A 16 7.96 -2.00 -9.20
C GLN A 16 8.83 -2.85 -8.26
N SER A 17 8.85 -2.55 -6.96
CA SER A 17 9.64 -3.29 -5.99
C SER A 17 9.16 -4.75 -5.87
N PHE A 18 10.11 -5.67 -5.71
CA PHE A 18 9.83 -7.05 -5.33
C PHE A 18 9.42 -7.19 -3.86
N ASN A 19 9.76 -6.19 -3.03
CA ASN A 19 9.32 -6.18 -1.64
C ASN A 19 7.84 -5.86 -1.56
N SER A 20 7.15 -6.58 -0.69
CA SER A 20 5.75 -6.35 -0.36
C SER A 20 5.59 -5.01 0.38
N VAL A 21 4.77 -4.10 -0.16
CA VAL A 21 4.53 -2.78 0.44
C VAL A 21 3.04 -2.47 0.48
N VAL A 22 2.58 -2.03 1.64
CA VAL A 22 1.22 -1.53 1.90
C VAL A 22 1.32 -0.22 2.68
N VAL A 23 0.44 0.74 2.38
CA VAL A 23 0.29 1.96 3.15
C VAL A 23 -1.14 2.03 3.65
N THR A 24 -1.29 2.37 4.93
CA THR A 24 -2.58 2.57 5.57
C THR A 24 -2.71 4.01 6.04
N ASP A 25 -3.95 4.50 6.13
CA ASP A 25 -4.18 5.69 6.94
C ASP A 25 -3.87 5.40 8.42
N ALA A 26 -3.58 6.47 9.16
CA ALA A 26 -3.18 6.37 10.56
C ALA A 26 -4.35 6.10 11.53
N GLY A 27 -5.60 5.99 11.06
CA GLY A 27 -6.78 5.74 11.89
C GLY A 27 -6.98 6.80 12.98
N HIS A 28 -7.75 7.86 12.74
CA HIS A 28 -7.96 8.91 13.73
C HIS A 28 -9.28 8.70 14.52
N ASN A 29 -9.27 9.03 15.82
CA ASN A 29 -10.45 9.02 16.70
C ASN A 29 -11.23 7.69 16.75
N GLY A 30 -10.53 6.57 16.98
CA GLY A 30 -11.16 5.25 17.13
C GLY A 30 -11.67 4.65 15.82
N ARG A 31 -11.34 5.25 14.66
CA ARG A 31 -11.59 4.66 13.35
C ARG A 31 -10.52 3.63 13.00
N ASP A 32 -10.95 2.57 12.34
CA ASP A 32 -10.07 1.54 11.81
C ASP A 32 -9.12 2.09 10.73
N HIS A 33 -7.87 1.64 10.76
CA HIS A 33 -6.88 1.88 9.70
C HIS A 33 -7.38 1.29 8.38
N LYS A 34 -7.42 2.08 7.31
CA LYS A 34 -7.75 1.58 5.98
C LYS A 34 -6.53 1.55 5.10
N ILE A 35 -6.42 0.50 4.28
CA ILE A 35 -5.42 0.42 3.23
C ILE A 35 -5.71 1.49 2.18
N VAL A 36 -4.73 2.35 1.93
CA VAL A 36 -4.81 3.43 0.92
C VAL A 36 -3.91 3.15 -0.29
N PHE A 37 -2.99 2.20 -0.16
CA PHE A 37 -2.13 1.73 -1.25
C PHE A 37 -1.64 0.32 -0.94
N ALA A 38 -1.56 -0.51 -1.98
CA ALA A 38 -0.90 -1.82 -1.93
C ALA A 38 -0.20 -2.05 -3.26
N ASN A 39 1.09 -2.38 -3.23
CA ASN A 39 1.84 -2.61 -4.46
C ASN A 39 1.53 -4.01 -5.05
N PRO A 40 1.91 -4.27 -6.31
CA PRO A 40 1.68 -5.56 -6.95
C PRO A 40 2.33 -6.74 -6.21
N ALA A 41 3.48 -6.53 -5.56
CA ALA A 41 4.13 -7.56 -4.76
C ALA A 41 3.28 -7.97 -3.55
N PHE A 42 2.64 -7.02 -2.87
CA PHE A 42 1.71 -7.27 -1.78
C PHE A 42 0.46 -8.03 -2.25
N CYS A 43 -0.09 -7.66 -3.41
CA CYS A 43 -1.22 -8.38 -4.02
C CYS A 43 -0.85 -9.84 -4.31
N ARG A 44 0.30 -10.08 -4.93
CA ARG A 44 0.80 -11.46 -5.22
C ARG A 44 1.04 -12.27 -3.94
N MET A 45 1.62 -11.64 -2.91
CA MET A 45 1.92 -12.29 -1.63
C MET A 45 0.64 -12.79 -0.94
N THR A 46 -0.46 -12.05 -1.09
CA THR A 46 -1.68 -12.26 -0.30
C THR A 46 -2.80 -12.92 -1.08
N GLY A 47 -2.74 -12.89 -2.41
CA GLY A 47 -3.76 -13.42 -3.31
C GLY A 47 -4.92 -12.46 -3.57
N TYR A 48 -5.00 -11.33 -2.87
CA TYR A 48 -6.03 -10.32 -3.10
C TYR A 48 -5.64 -9.35 -4.22
N SER A 49 -6.63 -8.90 -4.98
CA SER A 49 -6.45 -7.78 -5.90
C SER A 49 -6.36 -6.45 -5.15
N GLN A 50 -5.75 -5.46 -5.79
CA GLN A 50 -5.68 -4.11 -5.24
C GLN A 50 -7.09 -3.53 -4.97
N ALA A 51 -8.07 -3.81 -5.84
CA ALA A 51 -9.45 -3.35 -5.68
C ALA A 51 -10.14 -3.95 -4.44
N GLU A 52 -9.83 -5.20 -4.08
CA GLU A 52 -10.34 -5.84 -2.87
C GLU A 52 -9.67 -5.29 -1.61
N LEU A 53 -8.41 -4.84 -1.71
CA LEU A 53 -7.64 -4.34 -0.58
C LEU A 53 -7.95 -2.89 -0.22
N LEU A 54 -8.11 -2.02 -1.23
CA LEU A 54 -8.29 -0.58 -1.00
C LEU A 54 -9.53 -0.30 -0.14
N GLY A 55 -9.35 0.49 0.91
CA GLY A 55 -10.40 0.84 1.87
C GLY A 55 -10.68 -0.22 2.95
N GLN A 56 -10.07 -1.40 2.87
CA GLN A 56 -10.22 -2.44 3.88
C GLN A 56 -9.28 -2.25 5.07
N ASN A 57 -9.66 -2.82 6.21
CA ASN A 57 -8.80 -2.90 7.38
C ASN A 57 -7.80 -4.07 7.20
N PRO A 58 -6.47 -3.86 7.38
CA PRO A 58 -5.46 -4.93 7.26
C PRO A 58 -5.74 -6.18 8.10
N ARG A 59 -6.60 -6.07 9.14
CA ARG A 59 -7.10 -7.22 9.90
C ARG A 59 -7.83 -8.27 9.06
N LEU A 60 -8.26 -7.96 7.83
CA LEU A 60 -8.81 -8.98 6.92
C LEU A 60 -7.84 -10.14 6.66
N MET A 61 -6.54 -9.91 6.85
CA MET A 61 -5.46 -10.86 6.57
C MET A 61 -5.09 -11.72 7.78
N ARG A 62 -5.79 -11.54 8.90
CA ARG A 62 -5.58 -12.34 10.10
C ARG A 62 -6.33 -13.67 9.96
N SER A 63 -5.60 -14.74 9.67
CA SER A 63 -6.04 -16.11 9.93
C SER A 63 -5.64 -16.55 11.34
#